data_AF-A0A968CBW3-F1
#
_entry.id   AF-A0A968CBW3-F1
#
_cell.length_a   1.000
_cell.length_b   1.000
_cell.length_c   1.000
_cell.angle_alpha   90.00
_cell.angle_beta   90.00
_cell.angle_gamma   90.00
#
_symmetry.space_group_name_H-M   'P 1'
#
loop_
_entity.id
_entity.type
_entity.pdbx_description
1 polymer ?
#
loop_
_entity_poly.entity_id
_entity_poly.type
_entity_poly.pdbx_seq_one_letter_code
_entity_poly.pdbx_strand_id
1 'polypeptide(L)' 'MSAQPAAEATPSRPGVDAPQWDPARNTYIQWDPELGEWMEWSEAAGRWIPISQ' A
#
# COMPACT_ATOMS: atom_id res chain seq x y z
N MET A 1 23.41 18.43 -14.77
CA MET A 1 22.71 17.32 -15.47
C MET A 1 22.56 16.21 -14.43
N SER A 2 21.39 15.77 -13.99
CA SER A 2 20.05 15.78 -14.60
C SER A 2 18.96 15.73 -13.53
N ALA A 3 17.78 16.26 -13.86
CA ALA A 3 16.59 16.30 -13.02
C ALA A 3 15.84 14.95 -12.97
N GLN A 4 15.17 14.70 -11.84
CA GLN A 4 13.91 13.93 -11.77
C GLN A 4 13.00 14.62 -10.75
N PRO A 5 11.82 15.14 -11.15
CA PRO A 5 10.83 15.65 -10.22
C PRO A 5 9.99 14.46 -9.76
N ALA A 6 10.25 13.93 -8.57
CA ALA A 6 9.28 13.02 -7.95
C ALA A 6 8.29 13.91 -7.21
N ALA A 7 7.18 14.17 -7.90
CA ALA A 7 5.94 14.79 -7.45
C ALA A 7 5.93 15.24 -5.98
N GLU A 8 5.64 16.53 -5.78
CA GLU A 8 4.90 16.99 -4.62
C GLU A 8 3.64 16.13 -4.51
N ALA A 9 3.74 14.99 -3.84
CA ALA A 9 2.58 14.25 -3.42
C ALA A 9 1.86 15.21 -2.46
N THR A 10 0.74 15.77 -2.92
CA THR A 10 -0.46 15.93 -2.06
C THR A 10 -0.41 14.82 -1.02
N PRO A 11 -0.66 15.04 0.28
CA PRO A 11 -0.55 14.00 1.29
C PRO A 11 -1.50 12.85 0.92
N SER A 12 -0.98 11.94 0.09
CA SER A 12 -1.58 10.72 -0.34
C SER A 12 -1.77 9.99 0.95
N ARG A 13 -3.02 9.68 1.29
CA ARG A 13 -3.28 8.98 2.54
C ARG A 13 -2.42 7.73 2.50
N PRO A 14 -1.48 7.53 3.45
CA PRO A 14 -0.64 6.35 3.45
C PRO A 14 -1.52 5.11 3.32
N GLY A 15 -1.22 4.24 2.35
CA GLY A 15 -2.01 3.05 2.06
C GLY A 15 -3.11 3.21 1.01
N VAL A 16 -3.59 4.42 0.66
CA VAL A 16 -4.66 4.59 -0.34
C VAL A 16 -4.11 4.75 -1.74
N ASP A 17 -3.11 5.61 -1.93
CA ASP A 17 -2.54 5.90 -3.25
C ASP A 17 -1.26 5.09 -3.56
N ALA A 18 -0.63 4.52 -2.53
CA ALA A 18 0.56 3.68 -2.66
C ALA A 18 0.62 2.64 -1.54
N PRO A 19 1.01 1.39 -1.86
CA PRO A 19 1.32 0.38 -0.85
C PRO A 19 2.43 0.82 0.10
N GLN A 20 2.28 0.49 1.37
CA GLN A 20 3.27 0.72 2.43
C GLN A 20 3.87 -0.62 2.88
N TRP A 21 5.18 -0.69 3.10
CA TRP A 21 5.79 -1.87 3.70
C TRP A 21 5.44 -1.97 5.21
N ASP A 22 4.91 -3.11 5.65
CA ASP A 22 4.70 -3.45 7.07
C ASP A 22 5.80 -4.42 7.54
N PRO A 23 6.76 -3.98 8.37
CA PRO A 23 7.84 -4.84 8.85
C PRO A 23 7.36 -5.89 9.86
N ALA A 24 6.23 -5.69 10.54
CA ALA A 24 5.69 -6.70 11.46
C ALA A 24 5.10 -7.89 10.71
N ARG A 25 4.59 -7.66 9.49
CA ARG A 25 4.06 -8.69 8.60
C ARG A 25 5.04 -9.15 7.53
N ASN A 26 6.12 -8.39 7.32
CA ASN A 26 7.07 -8.61 6.24
C ASN A 26 6.37 -8.69 4.87
N THR A 27 5.43 -7.77 4.63
CA THR A 27 4.69 -7.65 3.37
C THR A 27 4.27 -6.20 3.14
N TYR A 28 3.77 -5.89 1.95
CA TYR A 28 3.12 -4.62 1.69
C TYR A 28 1.68 -4.63 2.19
N ILE A 29 1.22 -3.48 2.68
CA ILE A 29 -0.14 -3.21 3.10
C ILE A 29 -0.71 -1.98 2.38
N GLN A 30 -2.02 -1.96 2.19
CA GLN A 30 -2.74 -0.83 1.59
C GLN A 30 -4.13 -0.73 2.23
N TRP A 31 -4.66 0.48 2.36
CA TRP A 31 -6.05 0.69 2.75
C TRP A 31 -6.94 0.61 1.50
N ASP A 32 -7.94 -0.26 1.53
CA ASP A 32 -8.98 -0.32 0.52
C ASP A 32 -10.16 0.57 0.96
N PRO A 33 -10.43 1.70 0.28
CA PRO A 33 -11.52 2.60 0.66
C PRO A 33 -12.91 2.10 0.24
N GLU A 34 -13.00 1.14 -0.68
CA GLU A 34 -14.27 0.55 -1.12
C GLU A 34 -14.76 -0.46 -0.08
N LEU A 35 -13.84 -1.25 0.48
CA LEU A 35 -14.09 -2.22 1.53
C LEU A 35 -14.00 -1.59 2.93
N GLY A 36 -13.28 -0.48 3.07
CA GLY A 36 -13.08 0.19 4.36
C GLY A 36 -12.20 -0.62 5.31
N GLU A 37 -11.17 -1.29 4.77
CA GLU A 37 -10.28 -2.15 5.55
C GLU A 37 -8.83 -2.14 5.03
N TRP A 38 -7.91 -2.61 5.88
CA TRP A 38 -6.52 -2.80 5.49
C TRP A 38 -6.33 -4.15 4.81
N MET A 39 -5.60 -4.12 3.70
CA MET A 39 -5.24 -5.25 2.88
C MET A 39 -3.73 -5.50 2.97
N GLU A 40 -3.31 -6.75 2.87
CA GLU A 40 -1.92 -7.15 2.69
C GLU A 40 -1.70 -7.83 1.33
N TRP A 41 -0.48 -7.69 0.80
CA TRP A 41 -0.11 -8.37 -0.44
C TRP A 41 0.20 -9.83 -0.14
N SER A 42 -0.56 -10.74 -0.76
CA SER A 42 -0.29 -12.16 -0.71
C SER A 42 0.51 -12.57 -1.95
N GLU A 43 1.80 -12.85 -1.76
CA GLU A 43 2.67 -13.41 -2.81
C GLU A 43 2.14 -14.76 -3.33
N ALA A 44 1.56 -15.58 -2.44
CA ALA A 44 1.00 -16.88 -2.80
C ALA A 44 -0.24 -16.77 -3.70
N ALA A 45 -1.09 -15.76 -3.47
CA ALA A 45 -2.30 -15.53 -4.25
C ALA A 45 -2.11 -14.52 -5.39
N GLY A 46 -0.98 -13.80 -5.42
CA GLY A 46 -0.70 -12.71 -6.36
C GLY A 46 -1.74 -11.58 -6.29
N ARG A 47 -2.30 -11.32 -5.10
CA ARG A 47 -3.36 -10.32 -4.90
C ARG A 47 -3.37 -9.76 -3.49
N TRP A 48 -4.03 -8.62 -3.34
CA TRP A 48 -4.40 -8.03 -2.05
C TRP A 48 -5.47 -8.87 -1.35
N ILE A 49 -5.28 -9.14 -0.06
CA ILE A 49 -6.25 -9.85 0.79
C ILE A 49 -6.45 -9.08 2.11
N PRO A 50 -7.64 -9.16 2.73
CA PRO A 50 -7.88 -8.57 4.04
C PRO A 50 -6.89 -9.00 5.11
N ILE A 51 -6.39 -8.05 5.90
CA ILE A 51 -5.54 -8.32 7.08
C ILE A 51 -6.36 -8.89 8.25
N SER A 52 -7.66 -8.66 8.26
CA SER A 52 -8.59 -9.03 9.33
C SER A 52 -8.92 -10.54 9.39
N GLN A 53 -8.39 -11.34 8.46
CA GLN A 53 -8.65 -12.78 8.35
C GLN A 53 -7.84 -13.63 9.32
#